data_AF-A0A177UBE2-F1
#
_entry.id   AF-A0A177UBE2-F1
#
_cell.length_a   1.000
_cell.length_b   1.000
_cell.length_c   1.000
_cell.angle_alpha   90.00
_cell.angle_beta   90.00
_cell.angle_gamma   90.00
#
_symmetry.space_group_name_H-M   'P 1'
#
loop_
_entity.id
_entity.type
_entity.pdbx_description
1 polymer ?
#
loop_
_entity_poly.entity_id
_entity_poly.type
_entity_poly.pdbx_seq_one_letter_code
_entity_poly.pdbx_strand_id
1 'polypeptide(L)'
;MLQAARKHNVHVLSLPAHSTHGMAPLDRTCFAPLKVAWAECQRWEFFMTGVIRRDDVVRLYEEARKKAMTPANIISGYPLHCHGYLAAERH
;
A
#
# COMPACT_ATOMS: atom_id res chain seq x y z
N MET A 1 13.84 14.84 -8.32
CA MET A 1 13.01 13.68 -8.72
C MET A 1 12.54 13.74 -10.17
N LEU A 2 11.91 14.83 -10.64
CA LEU A 2 11.44 14.95 -12.04
C LEU A 2 12.55 14.86 -13.10
N GLN A 3 13.72 15.45 -12.84
CA GLN A 3 14.87 15.35 -13.75
C GLN A 3 15.39 13.91 -13.90
N ALA A 4 15.40 13.13 -12.81
CA ALA A 4 15.75 11.71 -12.85
C ALA A 4 14.69 10.89 -13.58
N ALA A 5 13.40 11.16 -13.34
CA ALA A 5 12.30 10.49 -14.03
C ALA A 5 12.37 10.70 -15.55
N ARG A 6 12.62 11.94 -15.98
CA ARG A 6 12.81 12.28 -17.40
C ARG A 6 14.03 11.58 -18.01
N LYS A 7 15.15 11.47 -17.26
CA LYS A 7 16.35 10.75 -17.72
C LYS A 7 16.10 9.24 -17.90
N HIS A 8 15.21 8.66 -17.11
CA HIS A 8 14.89 7.22 -17.12
C HIS A 8 13.58 6.89 -17.87
N ASN A 9 13.01 7.82 -18.64
CA ASN A 9 11.74 7.66 -19.35
C ASN A 9 10.56 7.24 -18.45
N VAL A 10 10.62 7.58 -17.15
CA VAL A 10 9.55 7.29 -16.19
C VAL A 10 8.47 8.36 -16.34
N HIS A 11 7.26 7.92 -16.68
CA HIS A 11 6.10 8.80 -16.73
C HIS A 11 5.59 9.07 -15.31
N VAL A 12 5.49 10.35 -14.96
CA VAL A 12 5.06 10.77 -13.61
C VAL A 12 3.57 11.07 -13.67
N LEU A 13 2.78 10.29 -12.94
CA LEU A 13 1.35 10.54 -12.77
C LEU A 13 1.16 11.65 -11.72
N SER A 14 0.56 12.76 -12.13
CA SER A 14 0.21 13.85 -11.21
C SER A 14 -1.17 13.58 -10.63
N LEU A 15 -1.21 13.13 -9.38
CA LEU A 15 -2.46 12.99 -8.62
C LEU A 15 -2.81 14.36 -8.00
N PRO A 16 -4.09 14.78 -7.99
CA PRO A 16 -4.47 16.07 -7.42
C PRO A 16 -4.17 16.12 -5.92
N ALA A 17 -3.80 17.31 -5.44
CA ALA A 17 -3.57 17.54 -4.02
C ALA A 17 -4.84 17.23 -3.21
N HIS A 18 -4.69 16.61 -2.03
CA HIS A 18 -5.77 16.15 -1.13
C HIS A 18 -6.52 14.86 -1.51
N SER A 19 -6.01 14.06 -2.47
CA SER A 19 -6.65 12.79 -2.83
C SER A 19 -6.25 11.57 -1.99
N THR A 20 -5.56 11.78 -0.86
CA THR A 20 -5.09 10.72 0.05
C THR A 20 -6.23 9.88 0.63
N HIS A 21 -7.44 10.44 0.73
CA HIS A 21 -8.61 9.71 1.26
C HIS A 21 -9.26 8.75 0.27
N GLY A 22 -8.89 8.78 -1.02
CA GLY A 22 -9.48 7.80 -1.92
C GLY A 22 -8.86 7.42 -3.25
N MET A 23 -7.76 8.03 -3.65
CA MET A 23 -7.22 7.80 -4.99
C MET A 23 -5.84 7.16 -5.04
N ALA A 24 -5.21 6.87 -3.90
CA ALA A 24 -4.01 6.06 -3.87
C ALA A 24 -4.41 4.57 -3.83
N PRO A 25 -4.40 3.85 -4.97
CA PRO A 25 -4.82 2.45 -5.00
C PRO A 25 -3.97 1.59 -4.06
N LEU A 26 -2.67 1.91 -3.97
CA LEU A 26 -1.73 1.26 -3.08
C LEU A 26 -2.12 1.39 -1.59
N ASP A 27 -2.57 2.57 -1.16
CA ASP A 27 -2.94 2.83 0.23
C ASP A 27 -4.18 2.04 0.66
N ARG A 28 -5.17 1.96 -0.24
CA ARG A 28 -6.42 1.25 0.03
C ARG A 28 -6.30 -0.26 -0.08
N THR A 29 -5.62 -0.77 -1.10
CA THR A 29 -5.69 -2.22 -1.38
C THR A 29 -4.50 -2.99 -0.87
N CYS A 30 -3.35 -2.35 -0.68
CA CYS A 30 -2.16 -3.01 -0.17
C CYS A 30 -1.85 -2.59 1.28
N PHE A 31 -1.85 -1.28 1.58
CA PHE A 31 -1.48 -0.82 2.93
C PHE A 31 -2.58 -1.00 3.98
N ALA A 32 -3.85 -0.92 3.62
CA ALA A 32 -4.94 -1.23 4.56
C ALA A 32 -4.89 -2.70 5.07
N PRO A 33 -4.83 -3.74 4.21
CA PRO A 33 -4.67 -5.10 4.71
C PRO A 33 -3.31 -5.34 5.37
N LEU A 34 -2.26 -4.63 4.96
CA LEU A 34 -0.94 -4.71 5.62
C LEU A 34 -1.01 -4.26 7.07
N LYS A 35 -1.73 -3.16 7.37
CA LYS A 35 -1.90 -2.68 8.75
C LYS A 35 -2.60 -3.72 9.63
N VAL A 36 -3.61 -4.40 9.09
CA VAL A 36 -4.35 -5.46 9.80
C VAL A 36 -3.44 -6.66 10.06
N ALA A 37 -2.76 -7.15 9.03
CA ALA A 37 -1.86 -8.30 9.14
C ALA A 37 -0.68 -8.02 10.09
N TRP A 38 -0.14 -6.80 10.05
CA TRP A 38 0.91 -6.34 10.96
C TRP A 38 0.45 -6.35 12.41
N ALA A 39 -0.73 -5.79 12.71
CA ALA A 39 -1.29 -5.81 14.07
C ALA A 39 -1.57 -7.24 14.55
N GLU A 40 -1.90 -8.17 13.66
CA GLU A 40 -2.05 -9.58 13.98
C GLU A 40 -0.70 -10.24 14.32
N CYS A 41 0.32 -10.05 13.49
CA CYS A 41 1.68 -10.57 13.74
C CYS A 41 2.25 -10.05 15.06
N GLN A 42 2.06 -8.76 15.37
CA GLN A 42 2.49 -8.18 16.65
C GLN A 42 1.76 -8.81 17.85
N ARG A 43 0.44 -9.04 17.74
CA ARG A 43 -0.33 -9.67 18.82
C ARG A 43 0.11 -11.12 19.05
N TRP A 44 0.35 -11.87 17.98
CA TRP A 44 0.84 -13.24 18.06
C TRP A 44 2.24 -13.32 18.68
N GLU A 45 3.16 -12.46 18.24
CA GLU A 45 4.51 -12.42 18.80
C GLU A 45 4.48 -12.06 20.29
N PHE A 46 3.68 -11.07 20.67
CA PHE A 46 3.51 -10.67 22.07
C PHE A 46 2.89 -11.78 22.92
N PHE A 47 1.91 -12.52 22.39
CA PHE A 47 1.32 -13.66 23.09
C PHE A 47 2.34 -14.80 23.33
N MET A 48 3.24 -15.04 22.36
CA MET A 48 4.22 -16.13 22.43
C MET A 48 5.44 -15.79 23.30
N THR A 49 5.90 -14.54 23.27
CA THR A 49 7.19 -14.15 23.87
C THR A 49 7.05 -13.15 25.02
N GLY A 50 5.89 -12.51 25.16
CA GLY A 50 5.64 -11.44 26.13
C GLY A 50 6.30 -10.09 25.80
N VAL A 51 7.17 -10.02 24.78
CA VAL A 51 7.92 -8.80 24.41
C VAL A 51 8.21 -8.80 22.91
N ILE A 52 7.90 -7.69 22.23
CA ILE A 52 8.31 -7.50 20.82
C ILE A 52 9.66 -6.76 20.81
N ARG A 53 10.72 -7.38 20.27
CA ARG A 53 12.02 -6.74 20.16
C ARG A 53 12.14 -5.95 18.87
N ARG A 54 13.11 -5.04 18.82
CA ARG A 54 13.39 -4.25 17.61
C ARG A 54 13.81 -5.15 16.44
N ASP A 55 14.52 -6.24 16.72
CA ASP A 55 15.00 -7.18 15.71
C ASP A 55 13.84 -7.98 15.07
N ASP A 56 12.73 -8.16 15.79
CA ASP A 56 11.55 -8.85 15.29
C ASP A 56 10.78 -8.02 14.25
N VAL A 57 10.97 -6.70 14.24
CA VAL A 57 10.23 -5.79 13.35
C VAL A 57 10.37 -6.18 11.89
N VAL A 58 11.58 -6.51 11.44
CA VAL A 58 11.84 -6.88 10.04
C VAL A 58 11.17 -8.20 9.69
N ARG A 59 11.29 -9.20 10.57
CA ARG A 59 10.68 -10.53 10.40
C ARG A 59 9.15 -10.45 10.36
N LEU A 60 8.55 -9.80 11.35
CA LEU A 60 7.09 -9.63 11.43
C LEU A 60 6.57 -8.85 10.22
N TYR A 61 7.37 -7.93 9.69
CA TYR A 61 6.96 -7.09 8.56
C TYR A 61 6.97 -7.91 7.28
N GLU A 62 7.98 -8.76 7.10
CA GLU A 62 8.06 -9.69 5.98
C GLU A 62 6.84 -10.63 5.95
N GLU A 63 6.45 -11.18 7.12
CA GLU A 63 5.26 -12.03 7.24
C GLU A 63 3.97 -11.29 6.91
N ALA A 64 3.76 -10.11 7.50
CA ALA A 64 2.60 -9.27 7.22
C ALA A 64 2.56 -8.86 5.74
N ARG A 65 3.71 -8.56 5.13
CA ARG A 65 3.85 -8.20 3.72
C ARG A 65 3.45 -9.33 2.79
N LYS A 66 3.86 -10.57 3.07
CA LYS A 66 3.48 -11.76 2.29
C LYS A 66 1.95 -11.96 2.27
N LYS A 67 1.28 -11.66 3.39
CA LYS A 67 -0.19 -11.76 3.50
C LYS A 67 -0.93 -10.64 2.77
N ALA A 68 -0.40 -9.41 2.80
CA ALA A 68 -1.10 -8.24 2.30
C ALA A 68 -0.77 -7.84 0.86
N MET A 69 0.47 -8.03 0.40
CA MET A 69 0.91 -7.69 -0.96
C MET A 69 0.70 -8.87 -1.94
N THR A 70 -0.52 -9.37 -2.01
CA THR A 70 -0.88 -10.42 -2.98
C THR A 70 -1.21 -9.81 -4.35
N PRO A 71 -1.02 -10.56 -5.45
CA PRO A 71 -1.41 -10.09 -6.78
C PRO A 71 -2.89 -9.67 -6.84
N ALA A 72 -3.77 -10.36 -6.13
CA ALA A 72 -5.19 -10.02 -6.05
C ALA A 72 -5.43 -8.63 -5.43
N ASN A 73 -4.73 -8.31 -4.34
CA ASN A 73 -4.82 -7.01 -3.67
C ASN A 73 -4.20 -5.88 -4.51
N ILE A 74 -3.12 -6.19 -5.24
CA ILE A 74 -2.49 -5.23 -6.15
C ILE A 74 -3.46 -4.93 -7.30
N ILE A 75 -4.02 -5.97 -7.93
CA ILE A 75 -4.92 -5.83 -9.08
C ILE A 75 -6.21 -5.12 -8.67
N SER A 76 -6.78 -5.38 -7.50
CA SER A 76 -8.05 -4.75 -7.07
C SER A 76 -7.98 -3.24 -6.89
N GLY A 77 -6.78 -2.67 -6.72
CA GLY A 77 -6.59 -1.22 -6.57
C GLY A 77 -6.74 -0.44 -7.88
N TYR A 78 -6.38 -1.05 -9.02
CA TYR A 78 -6.35 -0.35 -10.31
C TYR A 78 -7.73 -0.12 -10.96
N PRO A 79 -8.70 -1.05 -10.93
CA PRO A 79 -10.03 -0.86 -11.52
C PRO A 79 -10.80 0.34 -10.94
N LEU A 80 -10.62 0.61 -9.64
CA LEU A 80 -11.26 1.73 -8.94
C LEU A 80 -10.78 3.10 -9.45
N HIS A 81 -9.57 3.19 -10.01
CA HIS A 81 -9.01 4.44 -10.50
C HIS A 81 -9.52 4.78 -11.91
N CYS A 82 -9.69 3.79 -12.79
CA CYS A 82 -10.16 4.00 -14.16
C CYS A 82 -11.60 4.56 -14.23
N HIS A 83 -12.49 4.14 -13.33
CA HIS A 83 -13.87 4.65 -13.31
C HIS A 83 -14.00 6.06 -12.71
N GLY A 84 -13.17 6.41 -11.73
CA GLY A 84 -13.17 7.75 -11.13
C GLY A 84 -12.59 8.83 -12.05
N TYR A 85 -11.58 8.48 -12.85
CA TYR A 85 -10.95 9.41 -13.79
C TYR A 85 -11.82 9.67 -15.02
N LEU A 86 -12.46 8.64 -15.60
CA LEU A 86 -13.39 8.79 -16.72
C LEU A 86 -14.69 9.56 -16.37
N ALA A 87 -15.04 9.64 -15.09
CA ALA A 87 -16.17 10.44 -14.62
C ALA A 87 -15.80 11.93 -14.44
N ALA A 88 -14.53 12.23 -14.15
CA ALA A 88 -14.04 13.60 -13.94
C ALA A 88 -13.78 14.36 -15.25
N GLU A 89 -13.60 13.66 -16.38
CA GLU A 89 -13.36 14.27 -17.71
C GLU A 89 -14.64 14.58 -18.51
N ARG A 90 -15.84 14.48 -17.90
CA ARG A 90 -17.13 14.79 -18.56
C ARG A 90 -17.77 16.13 -18.17
N HIS A 91 -17.00 17.07 -17.61
CA HIS A 91 -17.48 18.42 -17.30
C HIS A 91 -16.55 19.49 -17.86
#